data_AF-A0A2A5IE41-F1
#
_entry.id   AF-A0A2A5IE41-F1
#
_cell.length_a   1.000
_cell.length_b   1.000
_cell.length_c   1.000
_cell.angle_alpha   90.00
_cell.angle_beta   90.00
_cell.angle_gamma   90.00
#
_symmetry.space_group_name_H-M   'P 1'
#
loop_
_entity.id
_entity.type
_entity.pdbx_description
1 polymer ?
#
loop_
_entity_poly.entity_id
_entity_poly.type
_entity_poly.pdbx_seq_one_letter_code
_entity_poly.pdbx_strand_id
1 'polypeptide(L)'
;MTRNYNEAKTTIKYLENRYGKFYNLTNDEQKELQKSIILDHNKDDLNRMLRRIKAGIEVAKDTQAINVQPFSFFMVMIAALSSASIGIMTAAMAFLNSVFSKYLDTKDLTKMDASELLNVIDFATVIRTTVLAVGVPFILIFVIWGLQHRVLTRNVDKRYIIKIFLEECLEDFNKVTQQVEPEK
;
A
#
# COMPACT_ATOMS: atom_id res chain seq x y z
N MET A 1 9.19 3.30 -20.53
CA MET A 1 10.51 3.45 -19.89
C MET A 1 10.64 2.41 -18.75
N THR A 2 10.74 1.12 -19.08
CA THR A 2 10.59 -0.03 -18.14
C THR A 2 11.85 -0.89 -18.00
N ARG A 3 12.96 -0.52 -18.66
CA ARG A 3 14.17 -1.36 -18.75
C ARG A 3 14.83 -1.62 -17.38
N ASN A 4 14.83 -0.65 -16.48
CA ASN A 4 15.60 -0.73 -15.22
C ASN A 4 14.94 -1.58 -14.12
N TYR A 5 13.61 -1.60 -14.01
CA TYR A 5 12.93 -2.31 -12.91
C TYR A 5 13.08 -3.83 -13.01
N ASN A 6 13.00 -4.35 -14.24
CA ASN A 6 13.11 -5.79 -14.48
C ASN A 6 14.55 -6.28 -14.23
N GLU A 7 15.56 -5.45 -14.51
CA GLU A 7 16.96 -5.78 -14.27
C GLU A 7 17.29 -5.93 -12.78
N ALA A 8 16.72 -5.08 -11.91
CA ALA A 8 16.88 -5.21 -10.46
C ALA A 8 16.28 -6.53 -9.95
N LYS A 9 15.05 -6.85 -10.39
CA LYS A 9 14.36 -8.10 -10.02
C LYS A 9 15.14 -9.34 -10.47
N THR A 10 15.65 -9.33 -11.71
CA THR A 10 16.47 -10.42 -12.23
C THR A 10 17.78 -10.58 -11.46
N THR A 11 18.41 -9.48 -11.08
CA THR A 11 19.65 -9.50 -10.28
C THR A 11 19.40 -10.09 -8.89
N ILE A 12 18.35 -9.66 -8.20
CA ILE A 12 17.97 -10.23 -6.90
C ILE A 12 17.67 -11.72 -7.03
N LYS A 13 16.90 -12.13 -8.05
CA LYS A 13 16.57 -13.54 -8.26
C LYS A 13 17.81 -14.39 -8.55
N TYR A 14 18.76 -13.87 -9.33
CA TYR A 14 20.04 -14.54 -9.56
C TYR A 14 20.80 -14.76 -8.26
N LEU A 15 20.95 -13.70 -7.46
CA LEU A 15 21.64 -13.75 -6.17
C LEU A 15 20.95 -14.73 -5.20
N GLU A 16 19.62 -14.65 -5.08
CA GLU A 16 18.82 -15.54 -4.21
C GLU A 16 18.92 -17.01 -4.65
N ASN A 17 18.93 -17.27 -5.96
CA ASN A 17 19.03 -18.63 -6.49
C ASN A 17 20.42 -19.25 -6.29
N ARG A 18 21.48 -18.45 -6.44
CA ARG A 18 22.86 -18.95 -6.37
C ARG A 18 23.38 -19.03 -4.94
N TYR A 19 23.02 -18.06 -4.10
CA TYR A 19 23.60 -17.91 -2.78
C TYR A 19 22.60 -18.02 -1.62
N GLY A 20 21.30 -18.15 -1.90
CA GLY A 20 20.28 -18.31 -0.89
C GLY A 20 19.78 -16.99 -0.31
N LYS A 21 19.43 -17.00 0.98
CA LYS A 21 18.75 -15.86 1.62
C LYS A 21 19.77 -14.82 2.08
N PHE A 22 19.43 -13.55 1.89
CA PHE A 22 20.22 -12.38 2.33
C PHE A 22 19.66 -11.75 3.61
N TYR A 23 18.81 -12.47 4.35
CA TYR A 23 18.11 -11.96 5.53
C TYR A 23 18.14 -12.99 6.64
N ASN A 24 18.08 -12.52 7.89
CA ASN A 24 18.19 -13.34 9.10
C ASN A 24 19.47 -14.19 9.15
N LEU A 25 20.58 -13.64 8.64
CA LEU A 25 21.90 -14.26 8.72
C LEU A 25 22.64 -13.75 9.95
N THR A 26 23.38 -14.64 10.61
CA THR A 26 24.37 -14.28 11.63
C THR A 26 25.55 -13.54 10.99
N ASN A 27 26.37 -12.86 11.81
CA ASN A 27 27.52 -12.10 11.31
C ASN A 27 28.53 -12.98 10.55
N ASP A 28 28.71 -14.23 10.99
CA ASP A 28 29.65 -15.16 10.33
C ASP A 28 29.09 -15.66 9.00
N GLU A 29 27.80 -16.02 8.95
CA GLU A 29 27.13 -16.39 7.69
C GLU A 29 27.13 -15.24 6.68
N GLN A 30 26.99 -13.98 7.13
CA GLN A 30 27.11 -12.82 6.26
C GLN A 30 28.50 -12.71 5.64
N LYS A 31 29.56 -12.89 6.43
CA LYS A 31 30.94 -12.86 5.93
C LYS A 31 31.23 -14.00 4.95
N GLU A 32 30.76 -15.21 5.24
CA GLU A 32 30.91 -16.36 4.33
C GLU A 32 30.18 -16.12 3.00
N LEU A 33 28.98 -15.56 3.07
CA LEU A 33 28.20 -15.19 1.90
C LEU A 33 28.90 -14.09 1.08
N GLN A 34 29.42 -13.05 1.74
CA GLN A 34 30.17 -11.97 1.09
C GLN A 34 31.41 -12.55 0.38
N LYS A 35 32.18 -13.38 1.09
CA LYS A 35 33.37 -14.05 0.54
C LYS A 35 33.01 -14.88 -0.69
N SER A 36 31.95 -15.67 -0.62
CA SER A 36 31.48 -16.50 -1.74
C SER A 36 31.11 -15.65 -2.97
N ILE A 37 30.41 -14.54 -2.75
CA ILE A 37 30.01 -13.63 -3.84
C ILE A 37 31.23 -12.92 -4.45
N ILE A 38 32.18 -12.47 -3.63
CA ILE A 38 33.42 -11.82 -4.07
C ILE A 38 34.27 -12.77 -4.92
N LEU A 39 34.41 -14.03 -4.50
CA LEU A 39 35.22 -15.01 -5.22
C LEU A 39 34.60 -15.44 -6.56
N ASP A 40 33.28 -15.38 -6.67
CA ASP A 40 32.54 -15.78 -7.87
C ASP A 40 32.42 -14.67 -8.93
N HIS A 41 32.74 -13.41 -8.60
CA HIS A 41 32.52 -12.26 -9.47
C HIS A 41 33.71 -11.31 -9.50
N ASN A 42 33.98 -10.71 -10.64
CA ASN A 42 34.90 -9.57 -10.70
C ASN A 42 34.22 -8.28 -10.18
N LYS A 43 35.04 -7.27 -9.90
CA LYS A 43 34.58 -5.97 -9.39
C LYS A 43 33.59 -5.27 -10.33
N ASP A 44 33.73 -5.44 -11.65
CA ASP A 44 32.84 -4.83 -12.64
C ASP A 44 31.44 -5.45 -12.64
N ASP A 45 31.35 -6.77 -12.42
CA ASP A 45 30.10 -7.49 -12.30
C ASP A 45 29.35 -7.09 -11.02
N LEU A 46 30.07 -6.98 -9.90
CA LEU A 46 29.52 -6.46 -8.64
C LEU A 46 28.99 -5.03 -8.81
N ASN A 47 29.78 -4.15 -9.45
CA ASN A 47 29.34 -2.77 -9.76
C ASN A 47 28.12 -2.74 -10.68
N ARG A 48 28.05 -3.64 -11.68
CA ARG A 48 26.90 -3.75 -12.60
C ARG A 48 25.65 -4.20 -11.86
N MET A 49 25.75 -5.19 -10.99
CA MET A 49 24.66 -5.65 -10.13
C MET A 49 24.21 -4.53 -9.19
N LEU A 50 25.14 -3.85 -8.53
CA LEU A 50 24.84 -2.72 -7.64
C LEU A 50 24.11 -1.60 -8.38
N ARG A 51 24.57 -1.24 -9.59
CA ARG A 51 23.91 -0.22 -10.43
C ARG A 51 22.47 -0.59 -10.76
N ARG A 52 22.20 -1.86 -11.11
CA ARG A 52 20.83 -2.35 -11.39
C ARG A 52 19.94 -2.24 -10.16
N ILE A 53 20.44 -2.61 -8.99
CA ILE A 53 19.70 -2.48 -7.72
C ILE A 53 19.42 -1.02 -7.39
N LYS A 54 20.42 -0.13 -7.49
CA LYS A 54 20.27 1.32 -7.28
C LYS A 54 19.22 1.92 -8.21
N ALA A 55 19.27 1.58 -9.50
CA ALA A 55 18.27 2.02 -10.47
C ALA A 55 16.87 1.51 -10.12
N GLY A 56 16.73 0.27 -9.65
CA GLY A 56 15.47 -0.27 -9.16
C GLY A 56 14.93 0.44 -7.91
N ILE A 57 15.80 0.84 -6.99
CA ILE A 57 15.42 1.63 -5.80
C ILE A 57 14.91 2.99 -6.23
N GLU A 58 15.61 3.67 -7.13
CA GLU A 58 15.23 5.01 -7.59
C GLU A 58 13.85 5.01 -8.25
N VAL A 59 13.59 4.05 -9.14
CA VAL A 59 12.25 3.86 -9.74
C VAL A 59 11.19 3.60 -8.66
N ALA A 60 11.53 2.87 -7.60
CA ALA A 60 10.60 2.61 -6.51
C ALA A 60 10.33 3.86 -5.65
N LYS A 61 11.32 4.76 -5.49
CA LYS A 61 11.13 6.06 -4.84
C LYS A 61 10.19 6.96 -5.62
N ASP A 62 10.32 7.01 -6.95
CA ASP A 62 9.38 7.76 -7.80
C ASP A 62 7.94 7.23 -7.68
N THR A 63 7.82 5.94 -7.34
CA THR A 63 6.53 5.28 -7.10
C THR A 63 5.99 5.53 -5.67
N GLN A 64 6.76 6.15 -4.76
CA GLN A 64 6.31 6.47 -3.39
C GLN A 64 5.19 7.51 -3.34
N ALA A 65 4.89 8.22 -4.44
CA ALA A 65 3.68 9.02 -4.54
C ALA A 65 2.40 8.20 -4.30
N ILE A 66 2.44 6.87 -4.53
CA ILE A 66 1.37 5.92 -4.16
C ILE A 66 1.11 5.89 -2.64
N ASN A 67 2.09 6.24 -1.80
CA ASN A 67 1.94 6.25 -0.34
C ASN A 67 1.05 7.40 0.16
N VAL A 68 0.80 8.43 -0.65
CA VAL A 68 -0.07 9.57 -0.28
C VAL A 68 -1.55 9.30 -0.62
N GLN A 69 -1.83 8.28 -1.45
CA GLN A 69 -3.19 7.92 -1.87
C GLN A 69 -4.22 7.68 -0.75
N PRO A 70 -3.87 7.12 0.43
CA PRO A 70 -4.83 6.91 1.51
C PRO A 70 -5.56 8.19 1.92
N PHE A 71 -4.83 9.31 1.97
CA PHE A 71 -5.40 10.59 2.38
C PHE A 71 -6.45 11.08 1.38
N SER A 72 -6.18 10.93 0.08
CA SER A 72 -7.15 11.26 -0.96
C SER A 72 -8.39 10.36 -0.89
N PHE A 73 -8.24 9.06 -0.64
CA PHE A 73 -9.38 8.15 -0.46
C PHE A 73 -10.22 8.50 0.78
N PHE A 74 -9.60 8.88 1.89
CA PHE A 74 -10.32 9.35 3.08
C PHE A 74 -11.13 10.61 2.79
N MET A 75 -10.56 11.59 2.07
CA MET A 75 -11.29 12.81 1.69
C MET A 75 -12.50 12.51 0.80
N VAL A 76 -12.35 11.61 -0.17
CA VAL A 76 -13.47 11.18 -1.04
C VAL A 76 -14.54 10.44 -0.24
N MET A 77 -14.16 9.61 0.74
CA MET A 77 -15.10 8.93 1.63
C MET A 77 -15.92 9.91 2.46
N ILE A 78 -15.26 10.92 3.06
CA ILE A 78 -15.93 11.96 3.84
C ILE A 78 -16.92 12.74 2.96
N ALA A 79 -16.51 13.09 1.74
CA ALA A 79 -17.38 13.78 0.79
C ALA A 79 -18.60 12.91 0.41
N ALA A 80 -18.40 11.63 0.07
CA ALA A 80 -19.46 10.72 -0.29
C ALA A 80 -20.47 10.49 0.86
N LEU A 81 -19.98 10.30 2.08
CA LEU A 81 -20.84 10.17 3.27
C LEU A 81 -21.62 11.46 3.54
N SER A 82 -20.98 12.62 3.37
CA SER A 82 -21.63 13.92 3.54
C SER A 82 -22.75 14.12 2.52
N SER A 83 -22.48 13.84 1.24
CA SER A 83 -23.48 13.92 0.16
C SER A 83 -24.64 12.95 0.35
N ALA A 84 -24.36 11.71 0.73
CA ALA A 84 -25.40 10.71 1.03
C ALA A 84 -26.28 11.15 2.21
N SER A 85 -25.66 11.71 3.26
CA SER A 85 -26.37 12.20 4.45
C SER A 85 -27.31 13.37 4.09
N ILE A 86 -26.82 14.34 3.30
CA ILE A 86 -27.64 15.46 2.81
C ILE A 86 -28.79 14.94 1.96
N GLY A 87 -28.54 14.01 1.02
CA GLY A 87 -29.57 13.43 0.16
C GLY A 87 -30.69 12.73 0.94
N ILE A 88 -30.33 11.97 1.98
CA ILE A 88 -31.32 11.32 2.87
C ILE A 88 -32.12 12.35 3.65
N MET A 89 -31.47 13.38 4.18
CA MET A 89 -32.14 14.44 4.93
C MET A 89 -33.10 15.23 4.03
N THR A 90 -32.71 15.54 2.79
CA THR A 90 -33.59 16.17 1.80
C THR A 90 -34.77 15.27 1.42
N ALA A 91 -34.54 13.98 1.19
CA ALA A 91 -35.60 13.03 0.87
C ALA A 91 -36.59 12.86 2.04
N ALA A 92 -36.08 12.81 3.28
CA ALA A 92 -36.90 12.75 4.48
C ALA A 92 -37.74 14.03 4.65
N MET A 93 -37.14 15.20 4.46
CA MET A 93 -37.87 16.48 4.49
C MET A 93 -38.93 16.57 3.39
N ALA A 94 -38.62 16.12 2.17
CA ALA A 94 -39.58 16.10 1.06
C ALA A 94 -40.75 15.15 1.34
N PHE A 95 -40.47 13.97 1.90
CA PHE A 95 -41.50 13.02 2.32
C PHE A 95 -42.39 13.61 3.42
N LEU A 96 -41.78 14.17 4.48
CA LEU A 96 -42.52 14.84 5.56
C LEU A 96 -43.40 15.96 5.00
N ASN A 97 -42.85 16.84 4.14
CA ASN A 97 -43.63 17.90 3.51
C ASN A 97 -44.79 17.37 2.66
N SER A 98 -44.60 16.29 1.91
CA SER A 98 -45.66 15.66 1.11
C SER A 98 -46.74 15.01 1.98
N VAL A 99 -46.35 14.47 3.14
CA VAL A 99 -47.28 13.88 4.10
C VAL A 99 -48.06 15.01 4.78
N PHE A 100 -47.38 16.02 5.33
CA PHE A 100 -48.01 17.19 5.95
C PHE A 100 -48.97 17.91 4.99
N SER A 101 -48.59 18.15 3.73
CA SER A 101 -49.47 18.82 2.77
C SER A 101 -50.75 18.02 2.49
N LYS A 102 -50.61 16.69 2.34
CA LYS A 102 -51.75 15.80 2.08
C LYS A 102 -52.68 15.64 3.29
N TYR A 103 -52.14 15.69 4.51
CA TYR A 103 -52.93 15.62 5.74
C TYR A 103 -53.54 16.96 6.17
N LEU A 104 -52.90 18.09 5.84
CA LEU A 104 -53.45 19.44 6.09
C LEU A 104 -54.67 19.75 5.21
N ASP A 105 -54.79 19.14 4.02
CA ASP A 105 -55.98 19.25 3.16
C ASP A 105 -57.18 18.42 3.68
N THR A 106 -56.96 17.45 4.56
CA THR A 106 -58.00 16.65 5.20
C THR A 106 -58.21 17.09 6.65
N LYS A 107 -59.22 17.94 6.88
CA LYS A 107 -59.63 18.40 8.23
C LYS A 107 -59.80 17.24 9.23
N ASP A 108 -58.88 17.11 10.18
CA ASP A 108 -59.08 17.15 11.63
C ASP A 108 -57.76 16.80 12.34
N LEU A 109 -56.94 17.83 12.57
CA LEU A 109 -55.69 17.72 13.31
C LEU A 109 -55.96 17.65 14.81
N THR A 110 -56.46 16.52 15.28
CA THR A 110 -56.45 16.22 16.71
C THR A 110 -55.91 14.82 16.92
N LYS A 111 -54.64 14.77 17.33
CA LYS A 111 -53.93 13.61 17.92
C LYS A 111 -53.31 12.59 16.97
N MET A 112 -52.68 13.02 15.87
CA MET A 112 -51.54 12.24 15.37
C MET A 112 -50.29 12.98 15.79
N ASP A 113 -49.62 12.43 16.80
CA ASP A 113 -48.45 13.04 17.41
C ASP A 113 -47.33 13.10 16.35
N ALA A 114 -46.60 14.20 16.22
CA ALA A 114 -45.50 14.30 15.23
C ALA A 114 -44.47 13.16 15.41
N SER A 115 -44.40 12.61 16.63
CA SER A 115 -43.72 11.37 17.02
C SER A 115 -44.18 10.15 16.22
N GLU A 116 -45.48 9.95 15.99
CA GLU A 116 -46.03 8.80 15.25
C GLU A 116 -45.70 8.87 13.77
N LEU A 117 -45.72 10.06 13.16
CA LEU A 117 -45.33 10.27 11.76
C LEU A 117 -43.83 10.05 11.53
N LEU A 118 -42.98 10.43 12.48
CA LEU A 118 -41.55 10.15 12.43
C LEU A 118 -41.23 8.67 12.67
N ASN A 119 -42.05 7.95 13.45
CA ASN A 119 -41.92 6.50 13.67
C ASN A 119 -42.28 5.65 12.44
N VAL A 120 -42.95 6.21 11.42
CA VAL A 120 -43.22 5.50 10.15
C VAL A 120 -41.92 5.29 9.36
N ILE A 121 -40.91 6.15 9.56
CA ILE A 121 -39.61 6.04 8.88
C ILE A 121 -38.62 5.42 9.86
N ASP A 122 -38.18 4.20 9.55
CA ASP A 122 -37.06 3.58 10.25
C ASP A 122 -35.74 4.22 9.79
N PHE A 123 -35.46 5.41 10.34
CA PHE A 123 -34.22 6.14 10.10
C PHE A 123 -32.98 5.33 10.49
N ALA A 124 -33.09 4.46 11.49
CA ALA A 124 -31.97 3.60 11.90
C ALA A 124 -31.60 2.62 10.77
N THR A 125 -32.58 1.99 10.14
CA THR A 125 -32.35 1.12 8.98
C THR A 125 -31.85 1.88 7.76
N VAL A 126 -32.37 3.07 7.48
CA VAL A 126 -31.89 3.90 6.35
C VAL A 126 -30.44 4.34 6.54
N ILE A 127 -30.10 4.85 7.74
CA ILE A 127 -28.73 5.25 8.08
C ILE A 127 -27.79 4.04 8.02
N ARG A 128 -28.18 2.91 8.62
CA ARG A 128 -27.37 1.69 8.62
C ARG A 128 -27.09 1.20 7.20
N THR A 129 -28.13 1.12 6.36
CA THR A 129 -27.99 0.66 4.97
C THR A 129 -27.10 1.60 4.17
N THR A 130 -27.20 2.91 4.39
CA THR A 130 -26.37 3.92 3.72
C THR A 130 -24.91 3.83 4.15
N VAL A 131 -24.66 3.74 5.46
CA VAL A 131 -23.31 3.58 6.00
C VAL A 131 -22.67 2.28 5.49
N LEU A 132 -23.44 1.20 5.38
CA LEU A 132 -22.94 -0.06 4.80
C LEU A 132 -22.69 0.07 3.29
N ALA A 133 -23.62 0.66 2.53
CA ALA A 133 -23.51 0.81 1.08
C ALA A 133 -22.32 1.70 0.67
N VAL A 134 -22.03 2.75 1.44
CA VAL A 134 -20.86 3.61 1.21
C VAL A 134 -19.61 2.99 1.84
N GLY A 135 -19.68 2.56 3.09
CA GLY A 135 -18.51 2.10 3.86
C GLY A 135 -17.87 0.82 3.34
N VAL A 136 -18.65 -0.16 2.89
CA VAL A 136 -18.11 -1.46 2.43
C VAL A 136 -17.18 -1.31 1.22
N PRO A 137 -17.53 -0.59 0.14
CA PRO A 137 -16.61 -0.28 -0.95
C PRO A 137 -15.30 0.37 -0.49
N PHE A 138 -15.36 1.34 0.43
CA PHE A 138 -14.14 1.99 0.94
C PHE A 138 -13.26 1.02 1.73
N ILE A 139 -13.85 0.18 2.59
CA ILE A 139 -13.11 -0.86 3.32
C ILE A 139 -12.40 -1.80 2.32
N LEU A 140 -13.08 -2.24 1.26
CA LEU A 140 -12.46 -3.08 0.23
C LEU A 140 -11.27 -2.39 -0.45
N ILE A 141 -11.40 -1.10 -0.80
CA ILE A 141 -10.31 -0.31 -1.37
C ILE A 141 -9.15 -0.22 -0.37
N PHE A 142 -9.40 0.03 0.92
CA PHE A 142 -8.37 0.06 1.96
C PHE A 142 -7.66 -1.28 2.12
N VAL A 143 -8.39 -2.40 2.06
CA VAL A 143 -7.78 -3.74 2.12
C VAL A 143 -6.90 -3.98 0.91
N ILE A 144 -7.38 -3.70 -0.30
CA ILE A 144 -6.61 -3.85 -1.54
C ILE A 144 -5.36 -2.97 -1.51
N TRP A 145 -5.51 -1.71 -1.12
CA TRP A 145 -4.40 -0.77 -0.98
C TRP A 145 -3.39 -1.25 0.07
N GLY A 146 -3.86 -1.70 1.24
CA GLY A 146 -2.99 -2.20 2.30
C GLY A 146 -2.19 -3.44 1.88
N LEU A 147 -2.81 -4.35 1.13
CA LEU A 147 -2.13 -5.50 0.53
C LEU A 147 -1.07 -5.07 -0.50
N GLN A 148 -1.42 -4.17 -1.41
CA GLN A 148 -0.49 -3.63 -2.42
C GLN A 148 0.69 -2.89 -1.77
N HIS A 149 0.41 -2.06 -0.77
CA HIS A 149 1.41 -1.30 -0.03
C HIS A 149 2.39 -2.24 0.68
N ARG A 150 1.89 -3.28 1.38
CA ARG A 150 2.75 -4.31 2.01
C ARG A 150 3.66 -5.03 1.00
N VAL A 151 3.14 -5.36 -0.18
CA VAL A 151 3.96 -6.00 -1.23
C VAL A 151 5.02 -5.04 -1.76
N LEU A 152 4.66 -3.77 -1.96
CA LEU A 152 5.58 -2.75 -2.46
C LEU A 152 6.71 -2.47 -1.46
N THR A 153 6.38 -2.22 -0.19
CA THR A 153 7.38 -1.96 0.86
C THR A 153 8.34 -3.11 1.03
N ARG A 154 7.84 -4.35 1.11
CA ARG A 154 8.69 -5.55 1.22
C ARG A 154 9.68 -5.68 0.06
N ASN A 155 9.26 -5.33 -1.17
CA ASN A 155 10.12 -5.37 -2.33
C ASN A 155 11.17 -4.25 -2.33
N VAL A 156 10.85 -3.09 -1.77
CA VAL A 156 11.79 -1.98 -1.58
C VAL A 156 12.84 -2.33 -0.53
N ASP A 157 12.41 -2.82 0.63
CA ASP A 157 13.32 -3.23 1.72
C ASP A 157 14.32 -4.28 1.24
N LYS A 158 13.84 -5.29 0.50
CA LYS A 158 14.72 -6.29 -0.14
C LYS A 158 15.79 -5.66 -1.03
N ARG A 159 15.45 -4.65 -1.84
CA ARG A 159 16.43 -3.97 -2.70
C ARG A 159 17.47 -3.24 -1.88
N TYR A 160 17.08 -2.59 -0.78
CA TYR A 160 18.01 -1.91 0.11
C TYR A 160 18.96 -2.89 0.81
N ILE A 161 18.47 -4.03 1.28
CA ILE A 161 19.31 -5.08 1.88
C ILE A 161 20.37 -5.55 0.88
N ILE A 162 19.96 -5.91 -0.34
CA ILE A 162 20.90 -6.36 -1.39
C ILE A 162 21.87 -5.24 -1.80
N LYS A 163 21.42 -3.98 -1.82
CA LYS A 163 22.29 -2.82 -2.10
C LYS A 163 23.42 -2.74 -1.08
N ILE A 164 23.08 -2.78 0.21
CA ILE A 164 24.06 -2.69 1.30
C ILE A 164 25.04 -3.86 1.19
N PHE A 165 24.53 -5.07 1.00
CA PHE A 165 25.37 -6.26 0.87
C PHE A 165 26.37 -6.18 -0.31
N LEU A 166 25.94 -5.68 -1.46
CA LEU A 166 26.82 -5.49 -2.62
C LEU A 166 27.84 -4.36 -2.41
N GLU A 167 27.49 -3.32 -1.64
CA GLU A 167 28.43 -2.27 -1.25
C GLU A 167 29.51 -2.83 -0.33
N GLU A 168 29.15 -3.61 0.68
CA GLU A 168 30.08 -4.33 1.56
C GLU A 168 31.00 -5.28 0.77
N CYS A 169 30.46 -6.03 -0.20
CA CYS A 169 31.26 -6.90 -1.07
C CYS A 169 32.31 -6.11 -1.88
N LEU A 170 31.99 -4.89 -2.32
CA LEU A 170 32.92 -4.03 -3.06
C LEU A 170 33.98 -3.40 -2.16
N GLU A 171 33.62 -3.07 -0.92
CA GLU A 171 34.54 -2.54 0.10
C GLU A 171 35.58 -3.57 0.52
N ASP A 172 35.15 -4.82 0.72
CA ASP A 172 36.02 -5.92 1.15
C ASP A 172 36.64 -6.72 -0.01
N PHE A 173 36.32 -6.37 -1.26
CA PHE A 173 36.77 -7.08 -2.47
C PHE A 173 38.27 -7.37 -2.46
N ASN A 174 39.08 -6.32 -2.33
CA ASN A 174 40.55 -6.44 -2.39
C ASN A 174 41.10 -7.26 -1.22
N LYS A 175 40.51 -7.11 -0.01
CA LYS A 175 40.96 -7.84 1.19
C LYS A 175 40.74 -9.33 1.00
N VAL A 176 39.57 -9.71 0.49
CA VAL A 176 39.20 -11.11 0.28
C VAL A 176 40.00 -11.73 -0.86
N THR A 177 40.21 -11.03 -1.98
CA THR A 177 40.99 -11.56 -3.09
C THR A 177 42.47 -11.74 -2.74
N GLN A 178 43.07 -10.78 -2.00
CA GLN A 178 44.46 -10.86 -1.55
C GLN A 178 44.71 -11.94 -0.50
N GLN A 179 43.70 -12.29 0.32
CA GLN A 179 43.80 -13.40 1.27
C GLN A 179 43.77 -14.79 0.61
N VAL A 180 43.35 -14.87 -0.66
CA VAL A 180 43.18 -16.13 -1.40
C VAL A 180 44.24 -16.33 -2.47
N GLU A 181 44.86 -15.26 -2.98
CA GLU A 181 46.10 -15.37 -3.77
C GLU A 181 47.28 -15.60 -2.81
N PRO A 182 47.94 -16.78 -2.82
CA PRO A 182 49.18 -16.93 -2.09
C PRO A 182 50.23 -16.00 -2.71
N GLU A 183 50.96 -15.27 -1.86
CA GLU A 183 52.18 -14.55 -2.23
C GLU A 183 53.06 -15.48 -3.08
N LYS A 184 53.23 -15.13 -4.36
CA LYS A 184 54.13 -15.83 -5.28
C LYS A 184 55.57 -15.46 -4.99
#